data_AF-M0B2F0-F1
#
_entry.id   AF-M0B2F0-F1
#
_cell.length_a   1.000
_cell.length_b   1.000
_cell.length_c   1.000
_cell.angle_alpha   90.00
_cell.angle_beta   90.00
_cell.angle_gamma   90.00
#
_symmetry.space_group_name_H-M   'P 1'
#
loop_
_entity.id
_entity.type
_entity.pdbx_description
1 polymer ?
#
loop_
_entity_poly.entity_id
_entity_poly.type
_entity_poly.pdbx_seq_one_letter_code
_entity_poly.pdbx_strand_id
1 'polypeptide(L)'
;MPSFTGRGRITVERDGEEIEVFNHVSVSTHHYVNSVNGYESFEADISKGDMGGGPEPNVVTERVAQLVFAEFNIDVGNRDIKVIDPESDEVSVL
;
A
#
# COMPACT_ATOMS: atom_id res chain seq x y z
N MET A 1 6.87 19.31 -13.24
CA MET A 1 6.66 18.43 -12.08
C MET A 1 7.65 17.27 -12.19
N PRO A 2 8.49 17.00 -11.18
CA PRO A 2 9.30 15.78 -11.17
C PRO A 2 8.36 14.57 -11.11
N SER A 3 8.48 13.61 -12.03
CA SER A 3 7.65 12.39 -11.96
C SER A 3 8.22 11.46 -10.89
N PHE A 4 7.40 11.09 -9.91
CA PHE A 4 7.80 10.21 -8.80
C PHE A 4 7.66 8.72 -9.12
N THR A 5 7.28 8.42 -10.36
CA THR A 5 7.23 7.09 -10.97
C THR A 5 8.64 6.46 -11.01
N GLY A 6 9.07 5.88 -9.90
CA GLY A 6 10.37 5.21 -9.78
C GLY A 6 10.98 5.22 -8.38
N ARG A 7 10.50 6.06 -7.46
CA ARG A 7 10.90 6.00 -6.05
C ARG A 7 9.99 5.04 -5.29
N GLY A 8 10.57 4.09 -4.56
CA GLY A 8 9.80 3.12 -3.77
C GLY A 8 9.09 3.73 -2.54
N ARG A 9 9.60 4.85 -2.04
CA ARG A 9 8.93 5.68 -1.03
C ARG A 9 9.13 7.16 -1.33
N ILE A 10 8.15 7.96 -0.94
CA ILE A 10 8.13 9.42 -1.06
C ILE A 10 7.93 9.96 0.35
N THR A 11 8.76 10.91 0.77
CA THR A 11 8.53 11.64 2.02
C THR A 11 7.77 12.91 1.66
N VAL A 12 6.66 13.17 2.34
CA VAL A 12 5.87 14.39 2.15
C VAL A 12 5.71 15.10 3.48
N GLU A 13 5.68 16.42 3.45
CA GLU A 13 5.27 17.26 4.57
C GLU A 13 3.80 17.65 4.38
N ARG A 14 2.98 17.35 5.40
CA ARG A 14 1.58 17.78 5.48
C ARG A 14 1.32 18.27 6.91
N ASP A 15 0.77 19.47 7.05
CA ASP A 15 0.49 20.08 8.35
C ASP A 15 1.71 20.17 9.30
N GLY A 16 2.93 20.24 8.74
CA GLY A 16 4.20 20.27 9.48
C GLY A 16 4.68 18.92 10.00
N GLU A 17 4.06 17.81 9.58
CA GLU A 17 4.50 16.44 9.86
C GLU A 17 5.11 15.78 8.62
N GLU A 18 6.25 15.12 8.78
CA GLU A 18 6.85 14.27 7.75
C GLU A 18 6.14 12.91 7.69
N ILE A 19 5.59 12.59 6.53
CA ILE A 19 4.82 11.38 6.28
C ILE A 19 5.51 10.57 5.18
N GLU A 20 5.81 9.30 5.47
CA GLU A 20 6.27 8.36 4.46
C GLU A 20 5.07 7.81 3.66
N VAL A 21 5.04 8.10 2.37
CA VAL A 21 4.05 7.62 1.42
C VAL A 21 4.66 6.52 0.55
N PHE A 22 4.09 5.32 0.61
CA PHE A 22 4.58 4.18 -0.16
C PHE A 22 4.00 4.19 -1.58
N ASN A 23 4.88 4.15 -2.57
CA ASN A 23 4.52 4.10 -3.99
C ASN A 23 4.62 2.68 -4.58
N HIS A 24 5.01 1.71 -3.75
CA HIS A 24 4.85 0.28 -3.99
C HIS A 24 4.60 -0.44 -2.67
N VAL A 25 3.90 -1.58 -2.76
CA VAL A 25 3.56 -2.45 -1.64
C VAL A 25 3.70 -3.91 -2.07
N SER A 26 3.88 -4.79 -1.10
CA SER A 26 3.80 -6.23 -1.31
C SER A 26 2.44 -6.71 -0.84
N VAL A 27 1.75 -7.51 -1.65
CA VAL A 27 0.51 -8.18 -1.28
C VAL A 27 0.78 -9.68 -1.23
N SER A 28 0.44 -10.33 -0.11
CA SER A 28 0.60 -11.77 0.06
C SER A 28 -0.67 -12.41 0.58
N THR A 29 -1.09 -13.51 -0.05
CA THR A 29 -2.23 -14.29 0.42
C THR A 29 -1.76 -15.66 0.87
N HIS A 30 -2.07 -16.02 2.11
CA HIS A 30 -1.81 -17.37 2.59
C HIS A 30 -2.91 -18.33 2.08
N HIS A 31 -2.49 -19.51 1.64
CA HIS A 31 -3.40 -20.60 1.29
C HIS A 31 -2.98 -21.85 2.05
N TYR A 32 -3.95 -22.51 2.69
CA TYR A 32 -3.77 -23.79 3.34
C TYR A 32 -4.38 -24.90 2.49
N VAL A 33 -3.60 -25.92 2.15
CA VAL A 33 -4.04 -27.06 1.34
C VAL A 33 -3.88 -28.35 2.14
N ASN A 34 -4.93 -29.16 2.23
CA ASN A 34 -4.88 -30.46 2.91
C ASN A 34 -5.77 -31.50 2.22
N SER A 35 -5.50 -32.77 2.52
CA SER A 35 -6.16 -33.91 1.86
C SER A 35 -7.62 -34.15 2.25
N VAL A 36 -8.12 -33.48 3.29
CA VAL A 36 -9.46 -33.73 3.86
C VAL A 36 -10.45 -32.65 3.46
N ASN A 37 -10.04 -31.39 3.54
CA ASN A 37 -10.89 -30.22 3.32
C ASN A 37 -10.56 -29.48 2.00
N GLY A 38 -9.59 -29.97 1.22
CA GLY A 38 -9.18 -29.32 -0.03
C GLY A 38 -8.26 -28.14 0.22
N TYR A 39 -8.74 -26.92 -0.01
CA TYR A 39 -7.96 -25.69 0.22
C TYR A 39 -8.78 -24.60 0.91
N GLU A 40 -8.11 -23.79 1.71
CA GLU A 40 -8.62 -22.60 2.38
C GLU A 40 -7.72 -21.42 2.00
N SER A 41 -8.33 -20.27 1.71
CA SER A 41 -7.61 -19.02 1.39
C SER A 41 -7.89 -18.01 2.48
N PHE A 42 -6.84 -17.40 3.01
CA PHE A 42 -6.94 -16.43 4.08
C PHE A 42 -7.03 -15.01 3.51
N GLU A 43 -7.33 -14.05 4.39
CA GLU A 43 -7.26 -12.65 4.03
C GLU A 43 -5.84 -12.29 3.57
N ALA A 44 -5.73 -11.44 2.56
CA ALA A 44 -4.44 -11.01 2.04
C ALA A 44 -3.78 -10.01 2.99
N ASP A 45 -2.48 -10.11 3.21
CA ASP A 45 -1.68 -9.11 3.91
C ASP A 45 -1.13 -8.07 2.93
N ILE A 46 -1.06 -6.82 3.38
CA ILE A 46 -0.39 -5.73 2.66
C ILE A 46 0.82 -5.31 3.48
N SER A 47 1.97 -5.16 2.85
CA SER A 47 3.21 -4.79 3.54
C SER A 47 3.95 -3.65 2.83
N LYS A 48 4.65 -2.85 3.63
CA LYS A 48 5.46 -1.71 3.17
C LYS A 48 6.52 -2.14 2.15
N GLY A 49 6.51 -1.50 0.97
CA GLY A 49 7.52 -1.71 -0.07
C GLY A 49 7.65 -3.18 -0.47
N ASP A 50 8.88 -3.70 -0.51
CA ASP A 50 9.19 -5.08 -0.90
C ASP A 50 9.23 -6.07 0.29
N MET A 51 8.74 -5.66 1.46
CA MET A 51 8.77 -6.51 2.66
C MET A 51 7.61 -7.50 2.63
N GLY A 52 7.73 -8.62 1.92
CA GLY A 52 6.72 -9.69 1.98
C GLY A 52 6.50 -10.17 3.43
N GLY A 53 5.27 -10.07 3.94
CA GLY A 53 4.93 -10.40 5.33
C GLY A 53 5.47 -9.40 6.36
N GLY A 54 5.86 -8.20 5.92
CA GLY A 54 6.28 -7.09 6.78
C GLY A 54 5.10 -6.26 7.31
N PRO A 55 5.39 -5.17 8.05
CA PRO A 55 4.36 -4.31 8.61
C PRO A 55 3.53 -3.63 7.51
N GLU A 56 2.25 -3.41 7.79
CA GLU A 56 1.32 -2.71 6.90
C GLU A 56 1.73 -1.24 6.71
N PRO A 57 1.61 -0.66 5.50
CA PRO A 57 1.87 0.75 5.28
C PRO A 57 0.84 1.64 5.98
N ASN A 58 1.30 2.73 6.59
CA ASN A 58 0.38 3.72 7.17
C ASN A 58 -0.26 4.58 6.07
N VAL A 59 0.48 4.83 4.97
CA VAL A 59 0.07 5.71 3.87
C VAL A 59 0.58 5.16 2.54
N VAL A 60 -0.26 5.17 1.52
CA VAL A 60 0.07 4.80 0.14
C VAL A 60 -0.33 5.89 -0.85
N THR A 61 0.23 5.84 -2.06
CA THR A 61 -0.22 6.70 -3.16
C THR A 61 -1.59 6.27 -3.68
N GLU A 62 -2.34 7.20 -4.29
CA GLU A 62 -3.63 6.88 -4.93
C GLU A 62 -3.49 5.79 -5.99
N ARG A 63 -2.39 5.83 -6.76
CA ARG A 63 -2.11 4.82 -7.77
C ARG A 63 -1.98 3.42 -7.17
N VAL A 64 -1.29 3.28 -6.03
CA VAL A 64 -1.18 2.01 -5.31
C VAL A 64 -2.55 1.55 -4.81
N ALA A 65 -3.33 2.43 -4.18
CA ALA A 65 -4.66 2.10 -3.69
C ALA A 65 -5.59 1.57 -4.80
N GLN A 66 -5.60 2.24 -5.96
CA GLN A 66 -6.37 1.82 -7.13
C GLN A 66 -5.93 0.46 -7.66
N LEU A 67 -4.62 0.20 -7.77
CA LEU A 67 -4.08 -1.08 -8.23
C LEU A 67 -4.42 -2.21 -7.25
N VAL A 68 -4.28 -1.97 -5.95
CA VAL A 68 -4.60 -2.96 -4.91
C VAL A 68 -6.08 -3.33 -4.93
N PHE A 69 -6.96 -2.34 -5.08
CA PHE A 69 -8.39 -2.60 -5.22
C PHE A 69 -8.73 -3.33 -6.52
N ALA A 70 -8.19 -2.88 -7.66
CA ALA A 70 -8.52 -3.45 -8.96
C ALA A 70 -8.05 -4.91 -9.11
N GLU A 71 -6.85 -5.23 -8.63
CA GLU A 71 -6.23 -6.55 -8.83
C GLU A 71 -6.59 -7.55 -7.73
N PHE A 72 -6.74 -7.09 -6.48
CA PHE A 72 -6.92 -7.95 -5.32
C PHE A 72 -8.25 -7.76 -4.59
N ASN A 73 -9.08 -6.79 -5.02
CA ASN A 73 -10.34 -6.42 -4.36
C ASN A 73 -10.17 -6.07 -2.87
N ILE A 74 -9.05 -5.43 -2.53
CA ILE A 74 -8.76 -4.94 -1.19
C ILE A 74 -8.92 -3.42 -1.17
N ASP A 75 -9.84 -2.93 -0.35
CA ASP A 75 -9.98 -1.51 -0.07
C ASP A 75 -9.06 -1.13 1.10
N VAL A 76 -7.97 -0.44 0.78
CA VAL A 76 -6.96 -0.02 1.75
C VAL A 76 -7.53 0.93 2.81
N GLY A 77 -8.60 1.67 2.51
CA GLY A 77 -9.25 2.57 3.46
C GLY A 77 -9.96 1.84 4.60
N ASN A 78 -10.39 0.58 4.37
CA ASN A 78 -10.96 -0.28 5.41
C ASN A 78 -9.91 -0.90 6.33
N ARG A 79 -8.62 -0.61 6.11
CA ARG A 79 -7.47 -1.11 6.87
C ARG A 79 -6.68 -0.01 7.57
N ASP A 80 -7.30 1.14 7.80
CA ASP A 80 -6.63 2.32 8.39
C ASP A 80 -5.42 2.84 7.59
N ILE A 81 -5.26 2.42 6.32
CA ILE A 81 -4.22 2.91 5.41
C ILE A 81 -4.72 4.18 4.74
N LYS A 82 -4.01 5.30 4.96
CA LYS A 82 -4.37 6.57 4.32
C LYS A 82 -3.91 6.61 2.87
N VAL A 83 -4.65 7.33 2.03
CA VAL A 83 -4.29 7.59 0.64
C VAL A 83 -3.90 9.06 0.50
N ILE A 84 -2.70 9.31 -0.01
CA ILE A 84 -2.20 10.65 -0.31
C ILE A 84 -1.80 10.73 -1.78
N ASP A 85 -2.25 11.77 -2.47
CA ASP A 85 -1.73 12.15 -3.76
C ASP A 85 -0.52 13.08 -3.56
N PRO A 86 0.72 12.61 -3.81
CA PRO A 86 1.91 13.45 -3.69
C PRO A 86 2.03 14.51 -4.79
N GLU A 87 1.19 14.48 -5.82
CA GLU A 87 1.14 15.50 -6.88
C GLU A 87 0.11 16.61 -6.58
N SER A 88 -0.64 16.50 -5.48
CA SER A 88 -1.59 17.52 -5.03
C SER A 88 -0.90 18.80 -4.54
N ASP A 89 -1.49 19.97 -4.84
CA ASP A 89 -1.00 21.28 -4.43
C ASP A 89 -0.97 21.46 -2.89
N GLU A 90 -1.69 20.62 -2.13
CA GLU A 90 -1.72 20.64 -0.67
C GLU A 90 -0.56 19.86 -0.01
N VAL A 91 0.27 19.19 -0.81
CA VAL A 91 1.32 18.28 -0.34
C VAL A 91 2.69 18.80 -0.76
N SER A 92 3.58 19.01 0.21
CA SER A 92 4.96 19.40 -0.07
C SER A 92 5.84 18.15 -0.08
N VAL A 93 6.40 17.79 -1.23
CA VAL A 93 7.31 16.63 -1.34
C VAL A 93 8.73 17.02 -0.91
N LEU A 94 9.36 16.20 -0.07
CA LEU A 94 10.72 16.39 0.47
C LEU A 94 11.79 15.60 -0.31
#